data_AF-A0A942CW01-F1
#
_entry.id   AF-A0A942CW01-F1
#
_cell.length_a   1.000
_cell.length_b   1.000
_cell.length_c   1.000
_cell.angle_alpha   90.00
_cell.angle_beta   90.00
_cell.angle_gamma   90.00
#
_symmetry.space_group_name_H-M   'P 1'
#
loop_
_entity.id
_entity.type
_entity.pdbx_description
1 polymer ?
#
loop_
_entity_poly.entity_id
_entity_poly.type
_entity_poly.pdbx_seq_one_letter_code
_entity_poly.pdbx_strand_id
1 'polypeptide(L)'
;MNEPQVKLETLPQAVRLAVQAAQNKKASAITVLDLSSLGTFTEYFVICTGFSTPQVQAICTEVEEVLYKELKREPEHREGQRSTDWALLDFGGFLVHVFSEQARRFYDLERLWRTVPKLEIPDLPDAAFSPSRSEAS
;
A
#
# COMPACT_ATOMS: atom_id res chain seq x y z
N MET A 1 -28.60 -5.95 4.54
CA MET A 1 -27.76 -6.72 3.59
C MET A 1 -26.34 -6.59 4.09
N ASN A 2 -25.68 -7.69 4.46
CA ASN A 2 -24.32 -7.63 4.98
C ASN A 2 -23.39 -7.61 3.77
N GLU A 3 -22.83 -6.45 3.43
CA GLU A 3 -21.82 -6.37 2.37
C GLU A 3 -20.61 -7.25 2.78
N PRO A 4 -20.04 -8.04 1.85
CA PRO A 4 -18.84 -8.81 2.16
C PRO A 4 -17.72 -7.84 2.52
N GLN A 5 -17.31 -7.84 3.79
CA GLN A 5 -16.18 -7.05 4.28
C GLN A 5 -14.90 -7.85 4.08
N VAL A 6 -13.95 -7.28 3.35
CA VAL A 6 -12.58 -7.79 3.28
C VAL A 6 -11.97 -7.64 4.66
N LYS A 7 -11.31 -8.68 5.16
CA LYS A 7 -10.61 -8.65 6.46
C LYS A 7 -9.12 -8.79 6.25
N LEU A 8 -8.33 -8.20 7.14
CA LEU A 8 -6.88 -8.23 7.01
C LEU A 8 -6.35 -9.68 7.02
N GLU A 9 -6.90 -10.55 7.87
CA GLU A 9 -6.47 -11.96 7.96
C GLU A 9 -6.77 -12.79 6.71
N THR A 10 -7.75 -12.39 5.90
CA THR A 10 -8.13 -13.10 4.67
C THR A 10 -7.30 -12.68 3.47
N LEU A 11 -6.56 -11.57 3.56
CA LEU A 11 -5.72 -11.10 2.46
C LEU A 11 -4.49 -11.99 2.24
N PRO A 12 -3.99 -12.10 0.99
CA PRO A 12 -2.74 -12.78 0.71
C PRO A 12 -1.58 -12.22 1.54
N GLN A 13 -0.64 -13.09 1.94
CA GLN A 13 0.49 -12.71 2.78
C GLN A 13 1.27 -11.52 2.22
N ALA A 14 1.52 -11.48 0.90
CA ALA A 14 2.22 -10.37 0.24
C ALA A 14 1.47 -9.03 0.40
N VAL A 15 0.15 -9.03 0.25
CA VAL A 15 -0.67 -7.81 0.43
C VAL A 15 -0.61 -7.33 1.87
N ARG A 16 -0.70 -8.24 2.85
CA ARG A 16 -0.57 -7.89 4.28
C ARG A 16 0.80 -7.30 4.61
N LEU A 17 1.87 -7.86 4.05
CA LEU A 17 3.24 -7.34 4.22
C LEU A 17 3.40 -5.94 3.60
N ALA A 18 2.82 -5.70 2.42
CA ALA A 18 2.83 -4.39 1.79
C ALA A 18 2.08 -3.34 2.63
N VAL A 19 0.92 -3.70 3.19
CA VAL A 19 0.16 -2.85 4.13
C VAL A 19 1.01 -2.53 5.37
N GLN A 20 1.62 -3.55 5.99
CA GLN A 20 2.46 -3.36 7.18
C GLN A 20 3.67 -2.47 6.88
N ALA A 21 4.34 -2.69 5.75
CA ALA A 21 5.46 -1.86 5.30
C ALA A 21 5.06 -0.40 5.10
N ALA A 22 3.90 -0.16 4.48
CA ALA A 22 3.36 1.19 4.32
C ALA A 22 3.05 1.85 5.69
N GLN A 23 2.43 1.11 6.62
CA GLN A 23 2.20 1.60 7.99
C GLN A 23 3.49 1.94 8.72
N ASN A 24 4.54 1.12 8.59
CA ASN A 24 5.85 1.37 9.22
C ASN A 24 6.49 2.69 8.77
N LYS A 25 6.14 3.17 7.57
CA LYS A 25 6.56 4.48 7.04
C LYS A 25 5.51 5.58 7.19
N LYS A 26 4.54 5.37 8.07
CA LYS A 26 3.47 6.33 8.39
C LYS A 26 2.69 6.77 7.16
N ALA A 27 2.49 5.86 6.20
CA ALA A 27 1.55 6.11 5.13
C ALA A 27 0.14 6.26 5.72
N SER A 28 -0.63 7.22 5.22
CA SER A 28 -1.96 7.51 5.73
C SER A 28 -3.05 6.96 4.81
N ALA A 29 -4.24 6.73 5.38
CA ALA A 29 -5.45 6.34 4.68
C ALA A 29 -5.24 5.09 3.81
N ILE A 30 -4.52 4.10 4.34
CA ILE A 30 -4.23 2.86 3.61
C ILE A 30 -5.55 2.13 3.35
N THR A 31 -5.82 1.82 2.08
CA THR A 31 -7.04 1.16 1.63
C THR A 31 -6.68 0.00 0.73
N VAL A 32 -7.20 -1.19 1.04
CA VAL A 32 -7.07 -2.36 0.19
C VAL A 32 -8.37 -2.57 -0.57
N LEU A 33 -8.31 -2.63 -1.89
CA LEU A 33 -9.43 -2.98 -2.75
C LEU A 33 -9.25 -4.44 -3.21
N ASP A 34 -10.33 -5.22 -3.14
CA ASP A 34 -10.37 -6.61 -3.61
C ASP A 34 -11.04 -6.69 -4.99
N LEU A 35 -10.22 -6.85 -6.02
CA LEU A 35 -10.62 -6.98 -7.42
C LEU A 35 -10.70 -8.46 -7.86
N SER A 36 -10.44 -9.43 -6.97
CA SER A 36 -10.34 -10.86 -7.32
C SER A 36 -11.61 -11.39 -8.01
N SER A 37 -12.78 -10.86 -7.65
CA SER A 37 -14.07 -11.21 -8.25
C SER A 37 -14.26 -10.73 -9.70
N LEU A 38 -13.40 -9.85 -10.20
CA LEU A 38 -13.51 -9.26 -11.53
C LEU A 38 -12.79 -10.08 -12.62
N GLY A 39 -12.02 -11.10 -12.24
CA GLY A 39 -11.27 -11.93 -13.19
C GLY A 39 -10.16 -11.19 -13.92
N THR A 40 -9.65 -10.10 -13.33
CA THR A 40 -8.53 -9.31 -13.85
C THR A 40 -7.19 -9.95 -13.48
N PHE A 41 -6.11 -9.59 -14.20
CA PHE A 41 -4.76 -10.07 -13.89
C PHE A 41 -4.28 -9.58 -12.51
N THR A 42 -4.67 -8.37 -12.10
CA THR A 42 -4.47 -7.85 -10.76
C THR A 42 -5.68 -8.15 -9.90
N GLU A 43 -5.45 -8.74 -8.73
CA GLU A 43 -6.51 -9.14 -7.80
C GLU A 43 -6.67 -8.15 -6.63
N TYR A 44 -5.65 -7.36 -6.30
CA TYR A 44 -5.71 -6.39 -5.20
C TYR A 44 -5.02 -5.07 -5.52
N PHE A 45 -5.61 -3.97 -5.07
CA PHE A 45 -4.91 -2.68 -4.98
C PHE A 45 -4.68 -2.33 -3.52
N VAL A 46 -3.45 -1.96 -3.18
CA VAL A 46 -3.10 -1.29 -1.93
C VAL A 46 -2.88 0.17 -2.26
N ILE A 47 -3.74 1.05 -1.76
CA ILE A 47 -3.69 2.48 -2.01
C ILE A 47 -3.33 3.18 -0.71
N CYS A 48 -2.33 4.05 -0.72
CA CYS A 48 -1.97 4.83 0.45
C CYS A 48 -1.50 6.24 0.09
N THR A 49 -1.40 7.09 1.10
CA THR A 49 -1.01 8.49 0.95
C THR A 49 0.33 8.76 1.63
N GLY A 50 1.23 9.41 0.90
CA GLY A 50 2.46 10.02 1.43
C GLY A 50 2.36 11.55 1.37
N PHE A 51 2.98 12.23 2.34
CA PHE A 51 2.89 13.68 2.50
C PHE A 51 4.09 14.45 1.93
N SER A 52 5.13 13.75 1.49
CA SER A 52 6.30 14.35 0.85
C SER A 52 7.02 13.34 -0.05
N THR A 53 7.75 13.81 -1.06
CA THR A 53 8.54 12.93 -1.95
C THR A 53 9.49 11.99 -1.19
N PRO A 54 10.25 12.44 -0.17
CA PRO A 54 11.08 11.53 0.61
C PRO A 54 10.27 10.45 1.34
N GLN A 55 9.08 10.77 1.84
CA GLN A 55 8.22 9.78 2.48
C GLN A 55 7.65 8.79 1.46
N VAL A 56 7.20 9.27 0.29
CA VAL A 56 6.72 8.40 -0.80
C VAL A 56 7.81 7.40 -1.18
N GLN A 57 9.05 7.87 -1.36
CA GLN A 57 10.19 7.00 -1.62
C GLN A 57 10.43 6.00 -0.49
N ALA A 58 10.41 6.47 0.77
CA ALA A 58 10.59 5.59 1.92
C ALA A 58 9.51 4.50 1.99
N ILE A 59 8.25 4.82 1.69
CA ILE A 59 7.15 3.85 1.62
C ILE A 59 7.43 2.81 0.54
N CYS A 60 7.75 3.24 -0.69
CA CYS A 60 8.04 2.32 -1.78
C CYS A 60 9.22 1.39 -1.44
N THR A 61 10.34 1.96 -0.98
CA THR A 61 11.53 1.19 -0.62
C THR A 61 11.24 0.17 0.49
N GLU A 62 10.48 0.54 1.52
CA GLU A 62 10.13 -0.40 2.59
C GLU A 62 9.27 -1.55 2.08
N VAL A 63 8.27 -1.27 1.22
CA VAL A 63 7.43 -2.30 0.62
C VAL A 63 8.26 -3.29 -0.19
N GLU A 64 9.15 -2.79 -1.05
CA GLU A 64 10.07 -3.61 -1.83
C GLU A 64 10.99 -4.45 -0.93
N GLU A 65 11.62 -3.82 0.08
CA GLU A 65 12.54 -4.50 0.98
C GLU A 65 11.86 -5.60 1.79
N VAL A 66 10.69 -5.33 2.38
CA VAL A 66 9.95 -6.31 3.19
C VAL A 66 9.52 -7.49 2.32
N LEU A 67 8.95 -7.23 1.14
CA LEU A 67 8.52 -8.30 0.23
C LEU A 67 9.69 -9.14 -0.29
N TYR A 68 10.84 -8.52 -0.55
CA TYR A 68 12.03 -9.25 -0.95
C TYR A 68 12.62 -10.07 0.20
N LYS A 69 12.71 -9.50 1.41
CA LYS A 69 13.25 -10.18 2.59
C LYS A 69 12.42 -11.41 2.94
N GLU A 70 11.11 -11.23 3.08
CA GLU A 70 10.18 -12.26 3.56
C GLU A 70 9.77 -13.27 2.48
N LEU A 71 9.58 -12.83 1.23
CA LEU A 71 8.98 -13.65 0.17
C LEU A 71 9.87 -13.81 -1.08
N LYS A 72 11.05 -13.19 -1.12
CA LYS A 72 11.90 -13.13 -2.33
C LYS A 72 11.16 -12.59 -3.56
N ARG A 73 10.20 -11.69 -3.32
CA ARG A 73 9.36 -11.10 -4.37
C ARG A 73 9.84 -9.69 -4.68
N GLU A 74 10.14 -9.44 -5.95
CA GLU A 74 10.46 -8.12 -6.50
C GLU A 74 9.27 -7.58 -7.30
N PRO A 75 9.12 -6.26 -7.44
CA PRO A 75 8.12 -5.70 -8.33
C PRO A 75 8.51 -5.99 -9.79
N GLU A 76 7.52 -6.37 -10.60
CA GLU A 76 7.63 -6.51 -12.04
C GLU A 76 7.83 -5.15 -12.72
N HIS A 77 7.17 -4.12 -12.21
CA HIS A 77 7.28 -2.77 -12.73
C HIS A 77 7.25 -1.69 -11.63
N ARG A 78 7.88 -0.54 -11.93
CA ARG A 78 8.01 0.61 -11.04
C ARG A 78 7.73 1.88 -11.83
N GLU A 79 6.83 2.71 -11.36
CA GLU A 79 6.55 4.02 -11.96
C GLU A 79 6.55 5.12 -10.90
N GLY A 80 6.89 6.34 -11.32
CA GLY A 80 6.65 7.54 -10.51
C GLY A 80 7.43 7.65 -9.20
N GLN A 81 8.34 6.75 -8.85
CA GLN A 81 9.06 6.77 -7.54
C GLN A 81 9.84 8.08 -7.26
N ARG A 82 10.16 8.87 -8.30
CA ARG A 82 10.81 10.19 -8.18
C ARG A 82 9.85 11.36 -8.36
N SER A 83 8.57 11.09 -8.56
CA SER A 83 7.51 12.09 -8.69
C SER A 83 7.07 12.60 -7.32
N THR A 84 6.56 13.84 -7.28
CA THR A 84 5.87 14.39 -6.12
C THR A 84 4.43 13.89 -6.02
N ASP A 85 3.87 13.35 -7.10
CA ASP A 85 2.42 13.20 -7.22
C ASP A 85 1.96 11.75 -7.02
N TRP A 86 2.66 10.80 -7.62
CA TRP A 86 2.26 9.39 -7.56
C TRP A 86 3.46 8.46 -7.76
N ALA A 87 3.42 7.31 -7.10
CA ALA A 87 4.28 6.19 -7.36
C ALA A 87 3.46 4.90 -7.42
N LEU A 88 3.93 3.94 -8.22
CA LEU A 88 3.33 2.63 -8.39
C LEU A 88 4.40 1.54 -8.32
N LEU A 89 4.10 0.52 -7.54
CA LEU A 89 4.81 -0.75 -7.55
C LEU A 89 3.86 -1.83 -8.06
N ASP A 90 4.24 -2.47 -9.16
CA ASP A 90 3.49 -3.57 -9.76
C ASP A 90 4.12 -4.90 -9.37
N PHE A 91 3.36 -5.77 -8.71
CA PHE A 91 3.77 -7.13 -8.36
C PHE A 91 2.98 -8.19 -9.13
N GLY A 92 2.27 -7.81 -10.20
CA GLY A 92 1.39 -8.67 -10.96
C GLY A 92 0.03 -8.82 -10.28
N GLY A 93 -0.09 -9.82 -9.40
CA GLY A 93 -1.33 -10.13 -8.69
C GLY A 93 -1.83 -9.04 -7.73
N PHE A 94 -1.00 -8.06 -7.39
CA PHE A 94 -1.44 -6.86 -6.67
C PHE A 94 -0.57 -5.64 -7.02
N LEU A 95 -1.16 -4.45 -6.88
CA LEU A 95 -0.47 -3.18 -7.06
C LEU A 95 -0.39 -2.40 -5.75
N VAL A 96 0.65 -1.60 -5.59
CA VAL A 96 0.77 -0.63 -4.50
C VAL A 96 0.85 0.78 -5.09
N HIS A 97 -0.20 1.57 -4.88
CA HIS A 97 -0.27 2.98 -5.25
C HIS A 97 0.05 3.86 -4.05
N VAL A 98 1.08 4.70 -4.18
CA VAL A 98 1.43 5.72 -3.19
C VAL A 98 1.17 7.08 -3.80
N PHE A 99 0.15 7.78 -3.34
CA PHE A 99 -0.24 9.10 -3.85
C PHE A 99 0.18 10.22 -2.91
N SER A 100 0.42 11.41 -3.46
CA SER A 100 0.28 12.63 -2.67
C SER A 100 -1.20 12.87 -2.32
N GLU A 101 -1.46 13.65 -1.28
CA GLU A 101 -2.85 14.02 -0.93
C GLU A 101 -3.61 14.66 -2.09
N GLN A 102 -2.93 15.55 -2.83
CA GLN A 102 -3.53 16.25 -3.96
C GLN A 102 -3.82 15.29 -5.12
N ALA A 103 -2.86 14.41 -5.44
CA ALA A 103 -3.02 13.43 -6.51
C ALA A 103 -4.12 12.42 -6.18
N ARG A 104 -4.21 11.93 -4.94
CA ARG A 104 -5.27 10.98 -4.54
C ARG A 104 -6.65 11.57 -4.74
N ARG A 105 -6.85 12.84 -4.38
CA ARG A 105 -8.12 13.56 -4.60
C ARG A 105 -8.41 13.80 -6.07
N PHE A 106 -7.38 14.04 -6.88
CA PHE A 106 -7.54 14.31 -8.31
C PHE A 106 -7.87 13.03 -9.11
N TYR A 107 -7.12 11.95 -8.87
CA TYR A 107 -7.31 10.68 -9.58
C TYR A 107 -8.53 9.91 -9.07
N ASP A 108 -8.83 10.01 -7.76
CA ASP A 108 -10.01 9.42 -7.12
C ASP A 108 -10.27 7.97 -7.56
N LEU A 109 -9.21 7.14 -7.58
CA LEU A 109 -9.30 5.76 -8.07
C LEU A 109 -10.33 4.94 -7.30
N GLU A 110 -10.53 5.24 -6.03
CA GLU A 110 -11.54 4.62 -5.17
C GLU A 110 -12.96 4.81 -5.74
N ARG A 111 -13.20 5.92 -6.45
CA ARG A 111 -14.46 6.19 -7.17
C ARG A 111 -14.58 5.40 -8.47
N LEU A 112 -13.52 4.87 -9.05
CA LEU A 112 -13.65 3.95 -10.19
C LEU A 112 -14.07 2.54 -9.71
N TRP A 113 -13.65 2.16 -8.50
CA TRP A 113 -13.79 0.80 -7.97
C TRP A 113 -14.77 0.68 -6.80
N ARG A 114 -15.66 1.66 -6.59
CA ARG A 114 -16.63 1.71 -5.46
C ARG A 114 -17.56 0.50 -5.33
N THR A 115 -17.67 -0.34 -6.35
CA THR A 115 -18.48 -1.56 -6.33
C THR A 115 -17.72 -2.78 -5.81
N VAL A 116 -16.40 -2.68 -5.60
CA VAL A 116 -15.58 -3.78 -5.10
C VAL A 116 -15.45 -3.72 -3.59
N PRO A 117 -15.35 -4.87 -2.90
CA PRO A 117 -15.09 -4.90 -1.47
C PRO A 117 -13.79 -4.15 -1.11
N LYS A 118 -13.83 -3.36 -0.04
CA LYS A 118 -12.67 -2.62 0.46
C LYS A 118 -12.40 -2.85 1.94
N LEU A 119 -11.14 -2.73 2.32
CA LEU A 119 -10.67 -2.72 3.70
C LEU A 119 -9.89 -1.43 3.95
N GLU A 120 -10.39 -0.61 4.86
CA GLU A 120 -9.69 0.59 5.35
C GLU A 120 -8.81 0.19 6.54
N ILE A 121 -7.54 0.52 6.46
CA ILE A 121 -6.56 0.21 7.49
C ILE A 121 -6.34 1.46 8.34
N PRO A 122 -6.58 1.41 9.66
CA PRO A 122 -6.34 2.55 10.54
C PRO A 122 -4.87 2.98 10.52
N ASP A 123 -4.67 4.29 10.56
CA ASP A 123 -3.34 4.88 10.74
C ASP A 123 -2.78 4.49 12.12
N LEU A 124 -1.46 4.25 12.19
CA LEU A 124 -0.82 3.96 13.47
C LEU A 124 -0.84 5.20 14.37
N PRO A 125 -1.18 5.06 15.66
CA PRO A 125 -1.10 6.18 16.60
C PRO A 125 0.35 6.63 16.76
N ASP A 126 0.57 7.94 16.91
CA ASP A 126 1.92 8.53 17.02
C ASP A 126 2.80 7.91 18.12
N ALA A 127 2.18 7.38 19.18
CA ALA A 127 2.87 6.75 20.31
C ALA A 127 3.44 5.34 20.02
N ALA A 128 3.05 4.69 18.91
CA ALA A 128 3.51 3.34 18.58
C ALA A 128 4.93 3.30 17.96
N PHE A 129 5.51 4.46 17.62
CA PHE A 129 6.82 4.55 17.00
C PHE A 129 7.91 4.86 18.04
N SER A 130 8.42 3.84 18.71
CA SER A 130 9.74 3.89 19.33
C SER A 130 10.77 3.43 18.29
N PRO A 131 11.65 4.31 17.77
CA PRO A 131 12.71 3.85 16.91
C PRO A 131 13.61 2.93 17.75
N SER A 132 13.66 1.64 17.41
CA SER A 132 14.70 0.77 17.92
C SER A 132 16.03 1.34 17.43
N ARG A 133 16.75 2.05 18.31
CA ARG A 133 18.13 2.44 18.06
C ARG A 133 18.92 1.15 17.82
N SER A 134 19.26 0.88 16.57
CA SER A 134 20.37 -0.03 16.26
C SER A 134 21.64 0.68 16.72
N GLU A 135 22.23 0.17 17.80
CA GLU A 135 23.55 0.54 18.27
C GLU A 135 24.56 0.36 17.14
N ALA A 136 25.20 1.46 16.74
CA ALA A 136 26.43 1.40 15.97
C ALA A 136 27.54 0.85 16.89
N SER A 137 28.25 -0.17 16.43
CA SER A 137 29.56 -0.58 16.93
C SER A 137 30.48 -0.80 15.75
#